data_AF-A0A7S0X1I4-F1
#
_entry.id   AF-A0A7S0X1I4-F1
#
_cell.length_a   1.000
_cell.length_b   1.000
_cell.length_c   1.000
_cell.angle_alpha   90.00
_cell.angle_beta   90.00
_cell.angle_gamma   90.00
#
_symmetry.space_group_name_H-M   'P 1'
#
loop_
_entity.id
_entity.type
_entity.pdbx_description
1 polymer ?
#
loop_
_entity_poly.entity_id
_entity_poly.type
_entity_poly.pdbx_seq_one_letter_code
_entity_poly.pdbx_strand_id
1 'polypeptide(L)'
;DTAAWQPSAGQFALLASLLSASEAADVAKFMREEDRKRALVSRLLQRAAVARVLGVPWEGVRVERTRGRKPFAAHDPPACAPNFNFNVSHEGDFTVLASEPLAIVGVDVAAPDQ
;
A
#
# COMPACT_ATOMS: atom_id res chain seq x y z
N ASP A 1 9.89 -0.41 -8.94
CA ASP A 1 10.74 0.75 -9.20
C ASP A 1 9.84 1.96 -9.47
N THR A 2 9.93 2.96 -8.60
CA THR A 2 9.19 4.23 -8.70
C THR A 2 9.98 5.34 -9.43
N ALA A 3 11.28 5.19 -9.67
CA ALA A 3 12.07 6.16 -10.45
C ALA A 3 11.69 6.11 -11.92
N ALA A 4 11.65 4.90 -12.51
CA ALA A 4 11.28 4.71 -13.91
C ALA A 4 9.80 5.07 -14.19
N TRP A 5 8.97 5.11 -13.14
CA TRP A 5 7.57 5.47 -13.26
C TRP A 5 7.36 6.99 -13.30
N GLN A 6 7.06 7.49 -14.51
CA GLN A 6 6.79 8.89 -14.80
C GLN A 6 5.32 9.06 -15.25
N PRO A 7 4.35 8.99 -14.33
CA PRO A 7 2.94 9.12 -14.70
C PRO A 7 2.63 10.55 -15.15
N SER A 8 1.80 10.70 -16.18
CA SER A 8 1.17 11.99 -16.46
C SER A 8 0.26 12.41 -15.29
N ALA A 9 -0.07 13.70 -15.20
CA ALA A 9 -1.00 14.20 -14.19
C ALA A 9 -2.35 13.45 -14.22
N GLY A 10 -2.85 13.11 -15.41
CA GLY A 10 -4.08 12.33 -15.57
C GLY A 10 -3.96 10.89 -15.10
N GLN A 11 -2.83 10.22 -15.38
CA GLN A 11 -2.56 8.86 -14.89
C GLN A 11 -2.43 8.84 -13.36
N PHE A 12 -1.74 9.82 -12.79
CA PHE A 12 -1.61 9.95 -11.33
C PHE A 12 -2.98 10.19 -10.69
N ALA A 13 -3.79 11.09 -11.24
CA ALA A 13 -5.14 11.38 -10.76
C ALA A 13 -6.06 10.16 -10.83
N LEU A 14 -6.01 9.41 -11.94
CA LEU A 14 -6.75 8.16 -12.08
C LEU A 14 -6.37 7.16 -10.99
N LEU A 15 -5.07 6.94 -10.76
CA LEU A 15 -4.61 6.01 -9.74
C LEU A 15 -4.95 6.48 -8.33
N ALA A 16 -4.87 7.79 -8.06
CA ALA A 16 -5.29 8.37 -6.80
C ALA A 16 -6.80 8.19 -6.55
N SER A 17 -7.63 8.23 -7.61
CA SER A 17 -9.07 7.98 -7.49
C SER A 17 -9.44 6.53 -7.16
N LEU A 18 -8.49 5.59 -7.27
CA LEU A 18 -8.68 4.21 -6.82
C LEU A 18 -8.55 4.08 -5.30
N LEU A 19 -8.06 5.12 -4.61
CA LEU A 19 -7.96 5.14 -3.15
C LEU A 19 -9.25 5.67 -2.52
N SER A 20 -9.43 5.40 -1.22
CA SER A 20 -10.44 6.14 -0.46
C SER A 20 -10.09 7.62 -0.38
N ALA A 21 -11.09 8.48 -0.15
CA ALA A 21 -10.88 9.93 -0.05
C ALA A 21 -9.82 10.30 1.03
N SER A 22 -9.82 9.59 2.16
CA SER A 22 -8.83 9.78 3.22
C SER A 22 -7.42 9.42 2.77
N GLU A 23 -7.26 8.28 2.09
CA GLU A 23 -5.96 7.83 1.59
C GLU A 23 -5.42 8.77 0.51
N ALA A 24 -6.27 9.20 -0.42
CA ALA A 24 -5.90 10.16 -1.47
C ALA A 24 -5.48 11.51 -0.87
N ALA A 25 -6.20 11.99 0.15
CA ALA A 25 -5.85 13.21 0.87
C ALA A 25 -4.49 13.10 1.59
N ASP A 26 -4.19 11.94 2.20
CA ASP A 26 -2.89 11.71 2.82
C ASP A 26 -1.74 11.67 1.81
N VAL A 27 -1.95 11.04 0.65
CA VAL A 27 -0.98 11.04 -0.45
C VAL A 27 -0.73 12.47 -0.96
N ALA A 28 -1.76 13.32 -0.99
CA ALA A 28 -1.64 14.71 -1.44
C ALA A 28 -0.85 15.62 -0.48
N LYS A 29 -0.65 15.22 0.78
CA LYS A 29 0.12 16.00 1.77
C LYS A 29 1.63 16.00 1.53
N PHE A 30 2.16 15.03 0.78
CA PHE A 30 3.59 14.96 0.50
C PHE A 30 4.00 16.06 -0.50
N MET A 31 5.08 16.77 -0.17
CA MET A 31 5.55 17.91 -0.97
C MET A 31 6.37 17.47 -2.19
N ARG A 32 7.21 16.45 -2.02
CA ARG A 32 8.07 15.90 -3.08
C ARG A 32 7.29 14.91 -3.93
N GLU A 33 7.42 15.01 -5.25
CA GLU A 33 6.73 14.10 -6.18
C GLU A 33 7.12 12.64 -5.96
N GLU A 34 8.37 12.36 -5.65
CA GLU A 34 8.86 11.03 -5.34
C GLU A 34 8.17 10.43 -4.11
N ASP A 35 8.01 11.22 -3.04
CA ASP A 35 7.29 10.79 -1.85
C ASP A 35 5.81 10.56 -2.14
N ARG A 36 5.19 11.43 -2.96
CA ARG A 36 3.81 11.24 -3.43
C ARG A 36 3.66 9.95 -4.22
N LYS A 37 4.58 9.66 -5.14
CA LYS A 37 4.60 8.41 -5.93
C LYS A 37 4.72 7.19 -5.02
N ARG A 38 5.71 7.18 -4.11
CA ARG A 38 5.90 6.09 -3.13
C ARG A 38 4.66 5.89 -2.25
N ALA A 39 4.07 6.98 -1.75
CA ALA A 39 2.87 6.93 -0.93
C ALA A 39 1.67 6.35 -1.70
N LEU A 40 1.46 6.79 -2.96
CA LEU A 40 0.41 6.27 -3.83
C LEU A 40 0.59 4.77 -4.10
N VAL A 41 1.79 4.36 -4.53
CA VAL A 41 2.13 2.96 -4.79
C VAL A 41 1.96 2.11 -3.53
N SER A 42 2.41 2.61 -2.38
CA SER A 42 2.26 1.94 -1.09
C SER A 42 0.80 1.66 -0.76
N ARG A 43 -0.12 2.62 -0.96
CA ARG A 43 -1.56 2.42 -0.73
C ARG A 43 -2.17 1.45 -1.74
N LEU A 44 -1.84 1.58 -3.01
CA LEU A 44 -2.34 0.68 -4.06
C LEU A 44 -1.90 -0.77 -3.82
N LEU A 45 -0.64 -1.01 -3.41
CA LEU A 45 -0.15 -2.35 -3.07
C LEU A 45 -0.91 -2.94 -1.88
N GLN A 46 -1.13 -2.15 -0.82
CA GLN A 46 -1.92 -2.57 0.34
C GLN A 46 -3.34 -2.97 -0.10
N ARG A 47 -4.01 -2.11 -0.88
CA ARG A 47 -5.37 -2.40 -1.35
C ARG A 47 -5.43 -3.63 -2.24
N ALA A 48 -4.47 -3.78 -3.16
CA ALA A 48 -4.38 -4.92 -4.06
C ALA A 48 -4.14 -6.24 -3.31
N ALA A 49 -3.26 -6.25 -2.30
CA ALA A 49 -3.01 -7.43 -1.48
C ALA A 49 -4.29 -7.86 -0.75
N VAL A 50 -5.00 -6.92 -0.13
CA VAL A 50 -6.26 -7.18 0.57
C VAL A 50 -7.34 -7.70 -0.38
N ALA A 51 -7.57 -7.01 -1.51
CA ALA A 51 -8.57 -7.42 -2.50
C ALA A 51 -8.30 -8.83 -3.02
N ARG A 52 -7.04 -9.12 -3.38
CA ARG A 52 -6.65 -10.39 -3.98
C ARG A 52 -6.73 -11.56 -2.99
N VAL A 53 -6.20 -11.39 -1.77
CA VAL A 53 -6.08 -12.49 -0.82
C VAL A 53 -7.39 -12.74 -0.06
N LEU A 54 -8.13 -11.68 0.27
CA LEU A 54 -9.40 -11.80 1.00
C LEU A 54 -10.61 -11.96 0.09
N GLY A 55 -10.43 -11.82 -1.23
CA GLY A 55 -11.53 -11.91 -2.20
C GLY A 55 -12.55 -10.78 -2.09
N VAL A 56 -12.15 -9.64 -1.52
CA VAL A 56 -13.04 -8.47 -1.37
C VAL A 56 -13.00 -7.59 -2.62
N PRO A 57 -14.14 -7.04 -3.08
CA PRO A 57 -14.16 -6.05 -4.15
C PRO A 57 -13.27 -4.85 -3.82
N TRP A 58 -12.67 -4.23 -4.84
CA TRP A 58 -11.71 -3.14 -4.67
C TRP A 58 -12.28 -1.96 -3.86
N GLU A 59 -13.53 -1.60 -4.14
CA GLU A 59 -14.29 -0.53 -3.46
C GLU A 59 -14.54 -0.86 -1.99
N GLY A 60 -14.68 -2.16 -1.68
CA GLY A 60 -14.89 -2.67 -0.33
C GLY A 60 -13.62 -2.79 0.50
N VAL A 61 -12.43 -2.59 -0.07
CA VAL A 61 -11.17 -2.72 0.67
C VAL A 61 -11.06 -1.65 1.77
N ARG A 62 -10.94 -2.13 3.02
CA ARG A 62 -10.66 -1.33 4.21
C ARG A 62 -9.27 -1.66 4.75
N VAL A 63 -8.42 -0.65 4.80
CA VAL A 63 -7.10 -0.70 5.43
C VAL A 63 -7.08 0.31 6.56
N GLU A 64 -6.87 -0.16 7.78
CA GLU A 64 -6.79 0.68 8.98
C GLU A 64 -5.38 0.69 9.53
N ARG A 65 -5.14 1.50 10.57
CA ARG A 65 -3.82 1.63 11.21
C ARG A 65 -3.91 1.37 12.69
N THR A 66 -2.95 0.63 13.22
CA THR A 66 -2.78 0.47 14.66
C THR A 66 -2.39 1.80 15.31
N ARG A 67 -2.37 1.85 16.65
CA ARG A 67 -1.82 3.00 17.41
C ARG A 67 -0.36 3.33 17.02
N GLY A 68 0.42 2.32 16.63
CA GLY A 68 1.78 2.48 16.10
C GLY A 68 1.85 2.85 14.62
N ARG A 69 0.72 3.21 13.99
CA ARG A 69 0.55 3.54 12.58
C ARG A 69 0.82 2.39 11.59
N LYS A 70 1.01 1.14 12.05
CA LYS A 70 1.16 -0.02 11.16
C LYS A 70 -0.17 -0.29 10.45
N PRO A 71 -0.21 -0.36 9.10
CA PRO A 71 -1.43 -0.67 8.37
C PRO A 71 -1.83 -2.15 8.53
N PHE A 72 -3.13 -2.45 8.54
CA PHE A 72 -3.68 -3.81 8.59
C PHE A 72 -5.03 -3.89 7.83
N ALA A 73 -5.41 -5.10 7.41
CA ALA A 73 -6.68 -5.34 6.74
C ALA A 73 -7.84 -5.39 7.76
N ALA A 74 -8.83 -4.51 7.62
CA ALA A 74 -9.99 -4.45 8.52
C ALA A 74 -11.16 -5.28 7.97
N HIS A 75 -10.93 -6.59 7.90
CA HIS A 75 -11.82 -7.60 7.34
C HIS A 75 -11.72 -8.91 8.09
N ASP A 76 -12.77 -9.73 8.02
CA ASP A 76 -12.75 -11.08 8.53
C ASP A 76 -11.83 -11.95 7.64
N PRO A 77 -10.85 -12.67 8.23
CA PRO A 77 -9.93 -13.48 7.46
C PRO A 77 -10.61 -14.75 6.93
N PRO A 78 -10.34 -15.16 5.68
CA PRO A 78 -10.87 -16.40 5.12
C PRO A 78 -10.15 -17.62 5.72
N ALA A 79 -10.77 -18.79 5.64
CA ALA A 79 -10.20 -20.04 6.15
C ALA A 79 -8.83 -20.41 5.54
N CYS A 80 -8.55 -19.99 4.31
CA CYS A 80 -7.27 -20.21 3.64
C CYS A 80 -6.16 -19.24 4.08
N ALA A 81 -6.51 -18.14 4.75
CA ALA A 81 -5.57 -17.14 5.26
C ALA A 81 -6.04 -16.59 6.62
N PRO A 82 -6.17 -17.46 7.64
CA PRO A 82 -6.80 -17.14 8.92
C PRO A 82 -6.04 -16.08 9.73
N ASN A 83 -4.76 -15.87 9.42
CA ASN A 83 -3.93 -14.82 10.02
C ASN A 83 -3.32 -13.94 8.92
N PHE A 84 -4.09 -13.62 7.88
CA PHE A 84 -3.63 -12.74 6.82
C PHE A 84 -3.10 -11.43 7.39
N ASN A 85 -1.83 -11.16 7.13
CA ASN A 85 -1.19 -9.90 7.50
C ASN A 85 -0.18 -9.50 6.42
N PHE A 86 0.17 -8.22 6.45
CA PHE A 86 1.15 -7.67 5.52
C PHE A 86 2.02 -6.62 6.20
N ASN A 87 3.16 -6.34 5.58
CA ASN A 87 4.04 -5.25 5.93
C ASN A 87 4.55 -4.57 4.66
N VAL A 88 4.83 -3.27 4.77
CA VAL A 88 5.24 -2.43 3.66
C VAL A 88 6.44 -1.60 4.09
N SER A 89 7.43 -1.49 3.22
CA SER A 89 8.58 -0.60 3.37
C SER A 89 8.86 0.11 2.05
N HIS A 90 9.55 1.25 2.13
CA HIS A 90 9.95 2.02 0.97
C HIS A 90 11.20 2.83 1.29
N GLU A 91 12.18 2.78 0.39
CA GLU A 91 13.41 3.57 0.44
C GLU A 91 13.94 3.71 -0.99
N GLY A 92 14.58 4.85 -1.30
CA GLY A 92 15.01 5.19 -2.66
C GLY A 92 13.86 5.04 -3.66
N ASP A 93 14.07 4.22 -4.68
CA ASP A 93 13.11 3.98 -5.75
C ASP A 93 12.21 2.75 -5.54
N PHE A 94 12.22 2.20 -4.33
CA PHE A 94 11.53 0.95 -4.05
C PHE A 94 10.36 1.18 -3.10
N THR A 95 9.26 0.50 -3.39
CA THR A 95 8.16 0.30 -2.47
C THR A 95 7.82 -1.18 -2.52
N VAL A 96 7.99 -1.86 -1.39
CA VAL A 96 7.85 -3.31 -1.28
C VAL A 96 6.74 -3.65 -0.31
N LEU A 97 6.00 -4.72 -0.61
CA LEU A 97 5.00 -5.29 0.29
C LEU A 97 5.23 -6.79 0.39
N ALA A 98 5.24 -7.30 1.61
CA ALA A 98 5.21 -8.73 1.91
C ALA A 98 3.91 -9.06 2.64
N SER A 99 3.33 -10.23 2.33
CA SER A 99 2.12 -10.73 2.99
C SER A 99 2.24 -12.21 3.31
N GLU A 100 1.66 -12.63 4.42
CA GLU A 100 1.64 -14.03 4.87
C GLU A 100 0.22 -14.42 5.30
N PRO A 101 -0.28 -15.61 4.91
CA PRO A 101 -1.60 -16.10 5.32
C PRO A 101 -1.64 -16.64 6.75
N LEU A 102 -0.48 -17.03 7.30
CA LEU A 102 -0.37 -17.78 8.56
C LEU A 102 0.64 -17.16 9.53
N ALA A 103 1.88 -16.94 9.09
CA ALA A 103 2.95 -16.39 9.93
C ALA A 103 2.88 -14.87 10.01
N ILE A 104 3.52 -14.26 11.02
CA ILE A 104 3.69 -12.80 11.05
C ILE A 104 4.83 -12.42 10.09
N VAL A 105 4.58 -11.43 9.23
CA VAL A 105 5.58 -10.91 8.29
C VAL A 105 6.01 -9.49 8.60
N GLY A 106 7.29 -9.23 8.35
CA GLY A 106 7.93 -7.92 8.31
C GLY A 106 8.82 -7.84 7.08
N VAL A 107 8.88 -6.67 6.45
CA VAL A 107 9.75 -6.41 5.30
C VAL A 107 10.37 -5.04 5.48
N ASP A 108 11.66 -4.95 5.14
CA ASP A 108 12.35 -3.67 5.03
C ASP A 108 13.17 -3.64 3.74
N VAL A 109 13.29 -2.46 3.14
CA VAL A 109 14.13 -2.23 1.97
C VAL A 109 15.03 -1.05 2.28
N ALA A 110 16.33 -1.21 2.05
CA ALA A 110 17.33 -0.16 2.17
C ALA A 110 17.96 0.12 0.82
N ALA A 111 18.15 1.39 0.49
CA ALA A 111 18.70 1.85 -0.79
C ALA A 111 19.83 2.86 -0.53
N PRO A 112 20.95 2.42 0.09
CA PRO A 112 21.99 3.31 0.63
C PRO A 112 22.72 4.16 -0.43
N ASP A 113 22.69 3.73 -1.69
CA ASP A 113 23.36 4.42 -2.80
C ASP A 113 22.39 5.25 -3.67
N GLN A 114 21.16 5.51 -3.18
CA GLN A 114 20.13 6.32 -3.84
C GLN A 114 19.74 7.57 -3.04
#